data_AF-A0A1I8AGZ7-F1
#
_entry.id   AF-A0A1I8AGZ7-F1
#
_cell.length_a   1.000
_cell.length_b   1.000
_cell.length_c   1.000
_cell.angle_alpha   90.00
_cell.angle_beta   90.00
_cell.angle_gamma   90.00
#
_symmetry.space_group_name_H-M   'P 1'
#
loop_
_entity.id
_entity.type
_entity.pdbx_description
1 polymer ?
#
loop_
_entity_poly.entity_id
_entity_poly.type
_entity_poly.pdbx_seq_one_letter_code
_entity_poly.pdbx_strand_id
1 'polypeptide(L)'
;MVCAATPSGSGHSAEAEALVYNFVKRKKPGLLLEMFGKERCQELEKSDHLYDRNTLLSMLEAVKEQAPMVKESGSGGKEQKKSQTFRVTKKDITRISSNNGTIPGRNTIRITPELAVFNYFHERQQGEALEILFNEKTREDYDRKVESMRIWMPPLRRIYAHYRYLGLKEENRLTQEIWRCQLCQKDFKSQGKGLNLLHHIGVHEDVPCPCVIEGCDTTLRMPPSLGSHLMRIHVLPSASMTSQQYPALKEINKQFYKKAEAFRKKYFPPESFIGFDDRKLRNTARDFEDAQCKQCGKISSNEMARRRHVADHLKLSYKCVFEGCDYKAEPNRLSAHFNNKHSTKIGDLNEEQLFKFKQIKVNFGENLRKEVRNYFPYKTEVPEDGIFC
;
A
#
# COMPACT_ATOMS: atom_id res chain seq x y z
N MET A 1 -41.14 2.97 26.66
CA MET A 1 -40.09 3.59 27.50
C MET A 1 -39.06 4.08 26.49
N VAL A 2 -38.99 5.39 26.22
CA VAL A 2 -38.09 5.92 25.18
C VAL A 2 -36.73 6.08 25.85
N CYS A 3 -35.75 5.24 25.50
CA CYS A 3 -34.38 5.43 25.94
C CYS A 3 -33.94 6.86 25.62
N ALA A 4 -33.56 7.63 26.64
CA ALA A 4 -33.06 8.98 26.43
C ALA A 4 -31.84 8.87 25.50
N ALA A 5 -31.92 9.50 24.33
CA ALA A 5 -30.84 9.51 23.37
C ALA A 5 -29.66 10.28 23.98
N THR A 6 -28.74 9.54 24.62
CA THR A 6 -27.49 10.10 25.11
C THR A 6 -26.80 10.74 23.91
N PRO A 7 -26.47 12.05 23.94
CA PRO A 7 -25.75 12.68 22.84
C PRO A 7 -24.49 11.86 22.58
N SER A 8 -24.35 11.39 21.34
CA SER A 8 -23.26 10.53 20.87
C SER A 8 -21.94 11.31 20.92
N GLY A 9 -21.41 11.54 22.12
CA GLY A 9 -20.05 12.06 22.37
C GLY A 9 -18.99 11.01 22.05
N SER A 10 -19.40 9.77 21.82
CA SER A 10 -18.61 8.76 21.16
C SER A 10 -18.44 9.18 19.70
N GLY A 11 -17.28 9.72 19.32
CA GLY A 11 -16.93 10.22 17.98
C GLY A 11 -17.03 9.19 16.86
N HIS A 12 -18.21 8.62 16.65
CA HIS A 12 -18.58 7.79 15.53
C HIS A 12 -18.95 8.69 14.37
N SER A 13 -18.52 8.28 13.19
CA SER A 13 -18.78 9.04 11.98
C SER A 13 -20.23 8.83 11.57
N ALA A 14 -20.94 9.89 11.18
CA ALA A 14 -22.35 9.84 10.79
C ALA A 14 -22.63 8.77 9.71
N GLU A 15 -21.61 8.41 8.94
CA GLU A 15 -21.66 7.39 7.90
C GLU A 15 -21.77 5.96 8.45
N ALA A 16 -21.15 5.63 9.58
CA ALA A 16 -21.32 4.32 10.21
C ALA A 16 -22.76 4.15 10.73
N GLU A 17 -23.31 5.22 11.30
CA GLU A 17 -24.72 5.27 11.71
C GLU A 17 -25.67 5.15 10.52
N ALA A 18 -25.38 5.80 9.39
CA ALA A 18 -26.17 5.68 8.16
C ALA A 18 -26.22 4.24 7.63
N LEU A 19 -25.13 3.47 7.74
CA LEU A 19 -25.12 2.06 7.34
C LEU A 19 -26.00 1.19 8.23
N VAL A 20 -25.94 1.42 9.55
CA VAL A 20 -26.79 0.71 10.51
C VAL A 20 -28.25 1.08 10.27
N TYR A 21 -28.54 2.37 10.08
CA TYR A 21 -29.86 2.87 9.72
C TYR A 21 -30.41 2.19 8.46
N ASN A 22 -29.63 2.13 7.38
CA ASN A 22 -30.05 1.49 6.14
C ASN A 22 -30.26 -0.02 6.28
N PHE A 23 -29.51 -0.68 7.17
CA PHE A 23 -29.78 -2.07 7.51
C PHE A 23 -31.11 -2.22 8.26
N VAL A 24 -31.35 -1.43 9.31
CA VAL A 24 -32.57 -1.46 10.12
C VAL A 24 -33.79 -1.10 9.27
N LYS A 25 -33.70 -0.05 8.44
CA LYS A 25 -34.76 0.41 7.53
C LYS A 25 -35.28 -0.70 6.63
N ARG A 26 -34.39 -1.58 6.15
CA ARG A 26 -34.78 -2.69 5.25
C ARG A 26 -35.32 -3.90 6.00
N LYS A 27 -34.70 -4.25 7.13
CA LYS A 27 -35.04 -5.48 7.85
C LYS A 27 -36.24 -5.28 8.76
N LYS A 28 -36.35 -4.12 9.40
CA LYS A 28 -37.33 -3.79 10.43
C LYS A 28 -37.65 -2.28 10.44
N PRO A 29 -38.29 -1.74 9.37
CA PRO A 29 -38.55 -0.30 9.24
C PRO A 29 -39.36 0.31 10.39
N GLY A 30 -40.26 -0.46 11.00
CA GLY A 30 -41.07 0.01 12.12
C GLY A 30 -40.28 0.42 13.37
N LEU A 31 -39.01 0.03 13.46
CA LEU A 31 -38.13 0.31 14.61
C LEU A 31 -37.30 1.57 14.46
N LEU A 32 -37.30 2.19 13.27
CA LEU A 32 -36.40 3.31 13.00
C LEU A 32 -36.62 4.49 13.95
N LEU A 33 -37.87 4.86 14.18
CA LEU A 33 -38.23 5.97 15.06
C LEU A 33 -37.86 5.68 16.52
N GLU A 34 -37.97 4.42 16.94
CA GLU A 34 -37.60 3.99 18.29
C GLU A 34 -36.08 4.01 18.49
N MET A 35 -35.33 3.52 17.51
CA MET A 35 -33.88 3.34 17.63
C MET A 35 -33.05 4.60 17.37
N PHE A 36 -33.50 5.47 16.47
CA PHE A 36 -32.75 6.66 16.05
C PHE A 36 -33.44 7.96 16.45
N GLY A 37 -34.76 7.95 16.71
CA GLY A 37 -35.54 9.16 16.91
C GLY A 37 -35.90 9.86 15.60
N LYS A 38 -37.02 10.60 15.61
CA LYS A 38 -37.60 11.21 14.39
C LYS A 38 -36.65 12.17 13.68
N GLU A 39 -35.97 13.04 14.43
CA GLU A 39 -35.05 14.05 13.86
C GLU A 39 -33.84 13.39 13.20
N ARG A 40 -33.25 12.38 13.85
CA ARG A 40 -32.10 11.65 13.30
C ARG A 40 -32.47 10.82 12.08
N CYS A 41 -33.64 10.18 12.08
CA CYS A 41 -34.15 9.50 10.88
C CYS A 41 -34.24 10.47 9.70
N GLN A 42 -34.79 11.68 9.91
CA GLN A 42 -34.88 12.69 8.84
C GLN A 42 -33.51 13.14 8.35
N GLU A 43 -32.52 13.27 9.24
CA GLU A 43 -31.15 13.60 8.86
C GLU A 43 -30.52 12.47 8.02
N LEU A 44 -30.62 11.22 8.48
CA LEU A 44 -30.07 10.05 7.78
C LEU A 44 -30.78 9.79 6.45
N GLU A 45 -32.08 10.09 6.35
CA GLU A 45 -32.85 10.00 5.11
C GLU A 45 -32.40 10.99 4.04
N LYS A 46 -31.97 12.20 4.43
CA LYS A 46 -31.36 13.15 3.49
C LYS A 46 -30.06 12.62 2.89
N SER A 47 -29.39 11.68 3.57
CA SER A 47 -28.13 11.05 3.14
C SER A 47 -28.29 9.62 2.57
N ASP A 48 -29.53 9.09 2.48
CA ASP A 48 -29.83 7.68 2.20
C ASP A 48 -29.36 7.21 0.80
N HIS A 49 -29.29 8.13 -0.16
CA HIS A 49 -28.87 7.84 -1.54
C HIS A 49 -27.42 7.37 -1.69
N LEU A 50 -26.61 7.42 -0.62
CA LEU A 50 -25.19 7.07 -0.66
C LEU A 50 -24.88 5.60 -0.31
N TYR A 51 -25.85 4.83 0.23
CA TYR A 51 -25.54 3.53 0.84
C TYR A 51 -26.54 2.42 0.47
N ASP A 52 -26.27 1.72 -0.65
CA ASP A 52 -27.11 0.62 -1.14
C ASP A 52 -26.95 -0.68 -0.30
N ARG A 53 -27.71 -1.73 -0.66
CA ARG A 53 -27.64 -3.05 0.01
C ARG A 53 -26.30 -3.75 -0.15
N ASN A 54 -25.66 -3.54 -1.28
CA ASN A 54 -24.41 -4.21 -1.60
C ASN A 54 -23.24 -3.57 -0.85
N THR A 55 -23.36 -2.30 -0.46
CA THR A 55 -22.32 -1.53 0.21
C THR A 55 -21.78 -2.22 1.46
N LEU A 56 -22.63 -2.65 2.41
CA LEU A 56 -22.17 -3.32 3.64
C LEU A 56 -21.58 -4.73 3.37
N LEU A 57 -22.06 -5.43 2.34
CA LEU A 57 -21.50 -6.72 1.93
C LEU A 57 -20.11 -6.52 1.29
N SER A 58 -19.99 -5.59 0.35
CA SER A 58 -18.73 -5.22 -0.29
C SER A 58 -17.71 -4.69 0.72
N MET A 59 -18.15 -3.93 1.73
CA MET A 59 -17.32 -3.49 2.85
C MET A 59 -16.67 -4.66 3.60
N LEU A 60 -17.46 -5.69 3.92
CA LEU A 60 -16.99 -6.86 4.65
C LEU A 60 -16.12 -7.79 3.80
N GLU A 61 -16.38 -7.87 2.51
CA GLU A 61 -15.51 -8.57 1.56
C GLU A 61 -14.15 -7.89 1.46
N ALA A 62 -14.12 -6.56 1.35
CA ALA A 62 -12.89 -5.79 1.26
C ALA A 62 -11.98 -5.99 2.49
N VAL A 63 -12.56 -6.08 3.70
CA VAL A 63 -11.80 -6.37 4.93
C VAL A 63 -11.25 -7.80 4.96
N LYS A 64 -11.96 -8.77 4.39
CA LYS A 64 -11.52 -10.18 4.33
C LYS A 64 -10.27 -10.37 3.49
N GLU A 65 -10.12 -9.64 2.39
CA GLU A 65 -8.95 -9.76 1.49
C GLU A 65 -7.62 -9.41 2.17
N GLN A 66 -7.64 -8.60 3.24
CA GLN A 66 -6.45 -8.26 4.02
C GLN A 66 -6.21 -9.15 5.25
N ALA A 67 -7.17 -9.98 5.64
CA ALA A 67 -6.92 -10.96 6.68
C ALA A 67 -5.86 -11.95 6.14
N PRO A 68 -4.76 -12.22 6.86
CA PRO A 68 -3.77 -13.20 6.43
C PRO A 68 -4.47 -14.53 6.18
N MET A 69 -4.72 -14.86 4.91
CA MET A 69 -5.25 -16.15 4.52
C MET A 69 -4.16 -17.17 4.86
N VAL A 70 -4.42 -17.95 5.90
CA VAL A 70 -3.68 -19.17 6.16
C VAL A 70 -3.93 -20.05 4.95
N LYS A 71 -2.95 -20.18 4.06
CA LYS A 71 -2.99 -21.22 3.05
C LYS A 71 -2.92 -22.52 3.81
N GLU A 72 -3.99 -23.30 3.77
CA GLU A 72 -3.97 -24.69 4.21
C GLU A 72 -2.85 -25.38 3.41
N SER A 73 -1.73 -25.63 4.08
CA SER A 73 -0.67 -26.47 3.56
C SER A 73 -1.23 -27.89 3.55
N GLY A 74 -1.79 -28.27 2.40
CA GLY A 74 -2.18 -29.64 2.11
C GLY A 74 -0.98 -30.56 2.28
N SER A 75 -0.94 -31.23 3.43
CA SER A 75 -0.17 -32.45 3.63
C SER A 75 -0.87 -33.56 2.87
N GLY A 76 -0.44 -33.79 1.64
CA GLY A 76 -0.87 -34.93 0.82
C GLY A 76 0.25 -35.32 -0.13
N GLY A 77 0.94 -36.42 0.16
CA GLY A 77 2.00 -36.96 -0.67
C GLY A 77 1.52 -37.79 -1.86
N LYS A 78 2.46 -37.96 -2.81
CA LYS A 78 2.49 -38.82 -4.02
C LYS A 78 1.59 -38.32 -5.17
N GLU A 79 1.96 -38.36 -6.46
CA GLU A 79 3.02 -39.05 -7.20
C GLU A 79 3.20 -38.32 -8.56
N GLN A 80 4.36 -38.50 -9.21
CA GLN A 80 4.71 -37.88 -10.49
C GLN A 80 3.89 -38.41 -11.68
N LYS A 81 3.50 -37.52 -12.63
CA LYS A 81 3.67 -37.79 -14.08
C LYS A 81 3.55 -36.54 -14.95
N LYS A 82 4.40 -36.55 -15.99
CA LYS A 82 4.73 -35.50 -16.97
C LYS A 82 3.57 -35.14 -17.90
N SER A 83 3.44 -33.86 -18.24
CA SER A 83 3.48 -33.33 -19.63
C SER A 83 3.13 -31.85 -19.63
N GLN A 84 4.03 -31.01 -20.16
CA GLN A 84 3.96 -29.55 -20.12
C GLN A 84 3.70 -29.00 -21.52
N THR A 85 2.51 -28.44 -21.75
CA THR A 85 2.20 -27.59 -22.91
C THR A 85 1.91 -26.20 -22.37
N PHE A 86 2.83 -25.26 -22.57
CA PHE A 86 2.72 -23.88 -22.10
C PHE A 86 1.70 -23.10 -22.94
N ARG A 87 0.56 -22.76 -22.34
CA ARG A 87 -0.25 -21.60 -22.75
C ARG A 87 0.12 -20.41 -21.88
N VAL A 88 0.52 -19.32 -22.53
CA VAL A 88 0.84 -18.03 -21.94
C VAL A 88 -0.46 -17.38 -21.44
N THR A 89 -0.59 -17.16 -20.14
CA THR A 89 -1.60 -16.26 -19.58
C THR A 89 -0.95 -15.18 -18.71
N LYS A 90 -1.30 -13.94 -19.02
CA LYS A 90 -0.99 -12.73 -18.25
C LYS A 90 -1.57 -12.85 -16.84
N LYS A 91 -0.73 -12.74 -15.81
CA LYS A 91 -1.00 -12.06 -14.52
C LYS A 91 0.20 -12.23 -13.59
N ASP A 92 1.08 -11.24 -13.54
CA ASP A 92 2.00 -11.04 -12.43
C ASP A 92 1.60 -9.76 -11.69
N ILE A 93 0.70 -9.91 -10.71
CA ILE A 93 0.57 -8.97 -9.60
C ILE A 93 1.40 -9.56 -8.46
N THR A 94 2.45 -8.81 -8.12
CA THR A 94 3.40 -9.05 -7.02
C THR A 94 2.71 -9.57 -5.76
N ARG A 95 2.85 -10.86 -5.50
CA ARG A 95 2.38 -11.54 -4.29
C ARG A 95 3.44 -11.34 -3.20
N ILE A 96 3.28 -10.32 -2.37
CA ILE A 96 4.10 -10.17 -1.17
C ILE A 96 3.61 -11.22 -0.16
N SER A 97 4.38 -12.31 -0.03
CA SER A 97 4.17 -13.33 0.99
C SER A 97 4.56 -12.76 2.35
N SER A 98 3.60 -12.22 3.10
CA SER A 98 3.79 -11.93 4.53
C SER A 98 3.79 -13.25 5.30
N ASN A 99 4.99 -13.74 5.61
CA ASN A 99 5.18 -14.82 6.58
C ASN A 99 5.02 -14.23 7.99
N ASN A 100 3.78 -13.99 8.40
CA ASN A 100 3.44 -13.78 9.79
C ASN A 100 3.16 -15.15 10.40
N GLY A 101 3.83 -15.47 11.50
CA GLY A 101 3.69 -16.75 12.21
C GLY A 101 2.21 -17.09 12.42
N THR A 102 1.88 -18.35 12.18
CA THR A 102 0.56 -18.95 12.38
C THR A 102 0.15 -18.71 13.82
N ILE A 103 -0.71 -17.73 14.06
CA ILE A 103 -1.37 -17.56 15.36
C ILE A 103 -2.35 -18.74 15.48
N PRO A 104 -2.10 -19.72 16.37
CA PRO A 104 -2.99 -20.87 16.53
C PRO A 104 -4.34 -20.39 17.04
N GLY A 105 -5.44 -20.87 16.44
CA GLY A 105 -6.81 -20.55 16.88
C GLY A 105 -7.57 -19.51 16.06
N ARG A 106 -7.08 -19.09 14.88
CA ARG A 106 -7.90 -18.31 13.94
C ARG A 106 -8.99 -19.19 13.30
N ASN A 107 -10.09 -19.38 14.02
CA ASN A 107 -11.33 -19.84 13.40
C ASN A 107 -11.77 -18.76 12.40
N THR A 108 -11.99 -19.16 11.14
CA THR A 108 -12.42 -18.31 10.03
C THR A 108 -13.89 -17.91 10.20
N ILE A 109 -14.20 -17.19 11.27
CA ILE A 109 -15.54 -16.63 11.46
C ILE A 109 -15.76 -15.60 10.36
N ARG A 110 -16.71 -15.90 9.47
CA ARG A 110 -17.09 -14.98 8.39
C ARG A 110 -17.85 -13.81 9.00
N ILE A 111 -17.28 -12.61 8.94
CA ILE A 111 -18.03 -11.39 9.30
C ILE A 111 -19.14 -11.18 8.25
N THR A 112 -20.39 -11.18 8.71
CA THR A 112 -21.61 -10.88 7.93
C THR A 112 -22.13 -9.48 8.26
N PRO A 113 -22.94 -8.85 7.38
CA PRO A 113 -23.57 -7.56 7.66
C PRO A 113 -24.33 -7.56 8.99
N GLU A 114 -25.11 -8.62 9.23
CA GLU A 114 -25.87 -8.82 10.45
C GLU A 114 -24.97 -8.85 11.69
N LEU A 115 -23.83 -9.55 11.62
CA LEU A 115 -22.88 -9.65 12.72
C LEU A 115 -22.13 -8.32 12.96
N ALA A 116 -21.86 -7.55 11.91
CA ALA A 116 -21.26 -6.22 12.05
C ALA A 116 -22.22 -5.21 12.68
N VAL A 117 -23.51 -5.27 12.31
CA VAL A 117 -24.58 -4.47 12.94
C VAL A 117 -24.83 -4.91 14.37
N PHE A 118 -24.83 -6.22 14.64
CA PHE A 118 -24.91 -6.76 15.98
C PHE A 118 -23.78 -6.21 16.86
N ASN A 119 -22.53 -6.32 16.39
CA ASN A 119 -21.37 -5.80 17.12
C ASN A 119 -21.46 -4.29 17.39
N TYR A 120 -22.03 -3.52 16.45
CA TYR A 120 -22.25 -2.09 16.64
C TYR A 120 -23.17 -1.78 17.84
N PHE A 121 -24.30 -2.49 17.97
CA PHE A 121 -25.21 -2.33 19.11
C PHE A 121 -24.66 -2.94 20.40
N HIS A 122 -23.96 -4.07 20.29
CA HIS A 122 -23.30 -4.75 21.40
C HIS A 122 -22.20 -3.89 22.04
N GLU A 123 -21.31 -3.27 21.25
CA GLU A 123 -20.28 -2.33 21.75
C GLU A 123 -20.88 -1.13 22.51
N ARG A 124 -22.12 -0.75 22.18
CA ARG A 124 -22.86 0.36 22.80
C ARG A 124 -23.70 -0.06 24.00
N GLN A 125 -23.71 -1.35 24.34
CA GLN A 125 -24.56 -1.91 25.41
C GLN A 125 -26.06 -1.62 25.20
N GLN A 126 -26.50 -1.52 23.94
CA GLN A 126 -27.90 -1.27 23.60
C GLN A 126 -28.69 -2.59 23.53
N GLY A 127 -28.86 -3.23 24.71
CA GLY A 127 -29.50 -4.54 24.84
C GLY A 127 -30.91 -4.59 24.25
N GLU A 128 -31.71 -3.55 24.48
CA GLU A 128 -33.07 -3.42 23.91
C GLU A 128 -33.03 -3.44 22.38
N ALA A 129 -32.14 -2.68 21.75
CA ALA A 129 -31.99 -2.69 20.30
C ALA A 129 -31.61 -4.07 19.76
N LEU A 130 -30.77 -4.81 20.50
CA LEU A 130 -30.40 -6.18 20.13
C LEU A 130 -31.58 -7.15 20.23
N GLU A 131 -32.37 -7.06 21.30
CA GLU A 131 -33.60 -7.85 21.50
C GLU A 131 -34.59 -7.65 20.36
N ILE A 132 -34.78 -6.39 19.98
CA ILE A 132 -35.73 -6.03 18.95
C ILE A 132 -35.20 -6.46 17.58
N LEU A 133 -33.89 -6.33 17.30
CA LEU A 133 -33.31 -6.66 15.99
C LEU A 133 -33.07 -8.16 15.77
N PHE A 134 -32.70 -8.92 16.80
CA PHE A 134 -32.24 -10.30 16.67
C PHE A 134 -32.98 -11.22 17.64
N ASN A 135 -33.44 -12.37 17.14
CA ASN A 135 -34.02 -13.40 18.03
C ASN A 135 -32.95 -13.94 18.99
N GLU A 136 -33.39 -14.46 20.14
CA GLU A 136 -32.53 -14.98 21.22
C GLU A 136 -31.44 -15.94 20.72
N LYS A 137 -31.81 -16.96 19.95
CA LYS A 137 -30.85 -17.91 19.37
C LYS A 137 -29.77 -17.23 18.51
N THR A 138 -30.13 -16.20 17.75
CA THR A 138 -29.19 -15.43 16.92
C THR A 138 -28.29 -14.55 17.78
N ARG A 139 -28.84 -13.94 18.84
CA ARG A 139 -28.07 -13.14 19.79
C ARG A 139 -27.01 -14.00 20.47
N GLU A 140 -27.39 -15.15 21.03
CA GLU A 140 -26.43 -16.07 21.66
C GLU A 140 -25.34 -16.55 20.69
N ASP A 141 -25.70 -16.86 19.44
CA ASP A 141 -24.72 -17.23 18.42
C ASP A 141 -23.76 -16.08 18.09
N TYR A 142 -24.29 -14.87 17.97
CA TYR A 142 -23.49 -13.68 17.67
C TYR A 142 -22.66 -13.24 18.87
N ASP A 143 -23.15 -13.37 20.11
CA ASP A 143 -22.39 -13.15 21.33
C ASP A 143 -21.21 -14.12 21.39
N ARG A 144 -21.42 -15.42 21.16
CA ARG A 144 -20.31 -16.40 21.07
C ARG A 144 -19.29 -16.02 19.99
N LYS A 145 -19.75 -15.50 18.84
CA LYS A 145 -18.88 -15.04 17.74
C LYS A 145 -18.12 -13.77 18.10
N VAL A 146 -18.77 -12.77 18.69
CA VAL A 146 -18.14 -11.54 19.17
C VAL A 146 -17.15 -11.85 20.27
N GLU A 147 -17.51 -12.74 21.20
CA GLU A 147 -16.66 -13.22 22.30
C GLU A 147 -15.38 -13.88 21.78
N SER A 148 -15.53 -14.84 20.87
CA SER A 148 -14.40 -15.50 20.22
C SER A 148 -13.57 -14.57 19.33
N MET A 149 -14.16 -13.47 18.85
CA MET A 149 -13.48 -12.44 18.09
C MET A 149 -13.08 -11.22 18.93
N ARG A 150 -13.17 -11.21 20.26
CA ARG A 150 -13.03 -10.01 21.11
C ARG A 150 -11.86 -9.09 20.77
N ILE A 151 -10.72 -9.65 20.37
CA ILE A 151 -9.51 -8.89 20.01
C ILE A 151 -9.46 -8.54 18.51
N TRP A 152 -10.23 -9.25 17.68
CA TRP A 152 -10.14 -9.24 16.23
C TRP A 152 -11.31 -8.57 15.52
N MET A 153 -12.50 -8.48 16.11
CA MET A 153 -13.65 -7.84 15.48
C MET A 153 -13.33 -6.34 15.29
N PRO A 154 -13.17 -5.87 14.04
CA PRO A 154 -12.92 -4.46 13.81
C PRO A 154 -14.22 -3.70 14.13
N PRO A 155 -14.15 -2.53 14.78
CA PRO A 155 -15.33 -1.67 14.94
C PRO A 155 -15.94 -1.38 13.57
N LEU A 156 -17.27 -1.23 13.48
CA LEU A 156 -17.96 -0.97 12.20
C LEU A 156 -17.35 0.25 11.47
N ARG A 157 -16.90 1.25 12.24
CA ARG A 157 -16.15 2.41 11.74
C ARG A 157 -14.88 2.02 10.98
N ARG A 158 -14.11 1.06 11.49
CA ARG A 158 -12.89 0.55 10.83
C ARG A 158 -13.21 -0.13 9.51
N ILE A 159 -14.27 -0.95 9.52
CA ILE A 159 -14.75 -1.67 8.34
C ILE A 159 -15.17 -0.65 7.27
N TYR A 160 -15.93 0.37 7.65
CA TYR A 160 -16.37 1.44 6.76
C TYR A 160 -15.21 2.28 6.22
N ALA A 161 -14.32 2.76 7.09
CA ALA A 161 -13.17 3.55 6.67
C ALA A 161 -12.28 2.79 5.68
N HIS A 162 -12.12 1.48 5.88
CA HIS A 162 -11.36 0.63 4.97
C HIS A 162 -12.01 0.54 3.58
N TYR A 163 -13.31 0.30 3.54
CA TYR A 163 -14.07 0.26 2.29
C TYR A 163 -14.02 1.59 1.54
N ARG A 164 -14.27 2.70 2.24
CA ARG A 164 -14.19 4.05 1.67
C ARG A 164 -12.79 4.30 1.08
N TYR A 165 -11.74 3.95 1.82
CA TYR A 165 -10.38 4.06 1.33
C TYR A 165 -10.15 3.24 0.05
N LEU A 166 -10.61 1.99 0.00
CA LEU A 166 -10.42 1.14 -1.19
C LEU A 166 -11.20 1.64 -2.42
N GLY A 167 -12.44 2.11 -2.24
CA GLY A 167 -13.22 2.73 -3.30
C GLY A 167 -12.54 3.97 -3.85
N LEU A 168 -12.17 4.91 -2.97
CA LEU A 168 -11.49 6.13 -3.37
C LEU A 168 -10.11 5.85 -3.99
N LYS A 169 -9.38 4.84 -3.52
CA LYS A 169 -8.07 4.44 -4.06
C LYS A 169 -8.14 3.97 -5.50
N GLU A 170 -9.23 3.31 -5.88
CA GLU A 170 -9.44 2.86 -7.25
C GLU A 170 -9.67 4.04 -8.21
N GLU A 171 -10.43 5.03 -7.76
CA GLU A 171 -10.71 6.27 -8.51
C GLU A 171 -9.49 7.20 -8.57
N ASN A 172 -8.64 7.16 -7.54
CA ASN A 172 -7.56 8.12 -7.30
C ASN A 172 -6.15 7.49 -7.37
N ARG A 173 -5.95 6.51 -8.27
CA ARG A 173 -4.68 5.76 -8.41
C ARG A 173 -3.43 6.62 -8.65
N LEU A 174 -3.60 7.87 -9.11
CA LEU A 174 -2.50 8.78 -9.47
C LEU A 174 -2.27 9.90 -8.45
N THR A 175 -3.01 9.94 -7.35
CA THR A 175 -2.83 10.95 -6.30
C THR A 175 -2.11 10.33 -5.09
N GLN A 176 -1.62 11.18 -4.20
CA GLN A 176 -1.01 10.72 -2.96
C GLN A 176 -2.10 10.48 -1.91
N GLU A 177 -1.97 9.40 -1.15
CA GLU A 177 -2.84 9.13 -0.01
C GLU A 177 -2.42 10.04 1.16
N ILE A 178 -3.39 10.65 1.86
CA ILE A 178 -3.14 11.47 3.05
C ILE A 178 -3.61 10.71 4.28
N TRP A 179 -2.71 10.51 5.23
CA TRP A 179 -2.93 9.75 6.46
C TRP A 179 -2.56 10.60 7.67
N ARG A 180 -3.38 10.57 8.73
CA ARG A 180 -3.09 11.20 10.02
C ARG A 180 -2.47 10.21 10.98
N CYS A 181 -1.37 10.51 11.62
CA CYS A 181 -0.87 9.65 12.70
C CYS A 181 -1.80 9.73 13.92
N GLN A 182 -2.32 8.60 14.41
CA GLN A 182 -3.19 8.60 15.59
C GLN A 182 -2.50 9.04 16.88
N LEU A 183 -1.17 8.92 16.97
CA LEU A 183 -0.43 9.33 18.18
C LEU A 183 -0.11 10.82 18.16
N CYS A 184 0.56 11.32 17.12
CA CYS A 184 1.06 12.69 17.07
C CYS A 184 0.20 13.67 16.25
N GLN A 185 -0.89 13.20 15.66
CA GLN A 185 -1.84 13.99 14.86
C GLN A 185 -1.23 14.70 13.63
N LYS A 186 0.00 14.35 13.22
CA LYS A 186 0.62 14.87 12.00
C LYS A 186 0.08 14.16 10.76
N ASP A 187 -0.10 14.92 9.69
CA ASP A 187 -0.57 14.42 8.41
C ASP A 187 0.61 14.05 7.51
N PHE A 188 0.51 12.89 6.86
CA PHE A 188 1.55 12.32 6.02
C PHE A 188 1.00 12.00 4.64
N LYS A 189 1.73 12.46 3.63
CA LYS A 189 1.49 12.09 2.23
C LYS A 189 2.25 10.81 1.92
N SER A 190 1.54 9.83 1.40
CA SER A 190 2.00 8.47 1.16
C SER A 190 1.75 8.09 -0.30
N GLN A 191 2.68 7.34 -0.88
CA GLN A 191 2.53 6.74 -2.19
C GLN A 191 2.63 5.22 -2.09
N GLY A 192 1.72 4.53 -2.77
CA GLY A 192 1.76 3.09 -2.99
C GLY A 192 1.88 2.28 -1.70
N LYS A 193 3.10 1.81 -1.40
CA LYS A 193 3.36 0.95 -0.22
C LYS A 193 3.36 1.71 1.11
N GLY A 194 3.35 3.04 1.10
CA GLY A 194 3.35 3.84 2.33
C GLY A 194 4.65 3.84 3.11
N LEU A 195 5.78 3.90 2.39
CA LEU A 195 7.11 3.96 3.02
C LEU A 195 7.25 5.15 3.97
N ASN A 196 6.70 6.31 3.64
CA ASN A 196 6.72 7.49 4.51
C ASN A 196 6.01 7.24 5.84
N LEU A 197 4.91 6.47 5.82
CA LEU A 197 4.19 6.06 7.02
C LEU A 197 5.07 5.13 7.87
N LEU A 198 5.73 4.16 7.24
CA LEU A 198 6.63 3.23 7.94
C LEU A 198 7.86 3.92 8.52
N HIS A 199 8.43 4.91 7.82
CA HIS A 199 9.49 5.74 8.38
C HIS A 199 8.99 6.51 9.60
N HIS A 200 7.81 7.12 9.50
CA HIS A 200 7.22 7.83 10.63
C HIS A 200 7.00 6.91 11.85
N ILE A 201 6.59 5.66 11.65
CA ILE A 201 6.47 4.68 12.75
C ILE A 201 7.79 4.53 13.51
N GLY A 202 8.93 4.54 12.82
CA GLY A 202 10.26 4.48 13.47
C GLY A 202 10.57 5.68 14.38
N VAL A 203 9.81 6.77 14.31
CA VAL A 203 9.92 7.90 15.26
C VAL A 203 9.30 7.52 16.62
N HIS A 204 8.26 6.68 16.62
CA HIS A 204 7.51 6.28 17.82
C HIS A 204 7.97 4.95 18.38
N GLU A 205 8.22 3.99 17.50
CA GLU A 205 8.71 2.66 17.83
C GLU A 205 10.22 2.70 17.64
N ASP A 206 11.00 2.50 18.71
CA ASP A 206 12.46 2.57 18.71
C ASP A 206 13.06 1.36 17.95
N VAL A 207 12.86 1.33 16.63
CA VAL A 207 13.27 0.23 15.75
C VAL A 207 14.72 0.47 15.33
N PRO A 208 15.68 -0.32 15.85
CA PRO A 208 17.09 -0.04 15.63
C PRO A 208 17.51 -0.31 14.19
N CYS A 209 18.28 0.60 13.63
CA CYS A 209 18.99 0.53 12.36
C CYS A 209 20.48 0.75 12.64
N PRO A 210 21.24 -0.30 13.00
CA PRO A 210 22.65 -0.17 13.34
C PRO A 210 23.49 0.25 12.12
N CYS A 211 24.61 0.93 12.36
CA CYS A 211 25.58 1.22 11.31
C CYS A 211 26.24 -0.07 10.80
N VAL A 212 26.56 -0.13 9.51
CA VAL A 212 27.21 -1.29 8.87
C VAL A 212 28.73 -1.18 8.80
N ILE A 213 29.31 -0.11 9.35
CA ILE A 213 30.75 0.14 9.32
C ILE A 213 31.38 -0.39 10.60
N GLU A 214 32.40 -1.24 10.45
CA GLU A 214 33.17 -1.79 11.56
C GLU A 214 33.76 -0.67 12.42
N GLY A 215 33.58 -0.77 13.75
CA GLY A 215 33.99 0.26 14.71
C GLY A 215 33.03 1.45 14.86
N CYS A 216 31.86 1.44 14.21
CA CYS A 216 30.83 2.47 14.42
C CYS A 216 29.62 1.91 15.18
N ASP A 217 29.51 2.25 16.47
CA ASP A 217 28.42 1.78 17.35
C ASP A 217 27.11 2.59 17.20
N THR A 218 27.05 3.49 16.21
CA THR A 218 25.87 4.35 16.03
C THR A 218 24.66 3.51 15.59
N THR A 219 23.59 3.58 16.37
CA THR A 219 22.28 3.00 16.01
C THR A 219 21.26 4.10 15.76
N LEU A 220 20.61 4.05 14.61
CA LEU A 220 19.62 5.05 14.19
C LEU A 220 18.21 4.47 14.21
N ARG A 221 17.19 5.33 14.22
CA ARG A 221 15.79 4.91 14.30
C ARG A 221 15.12 4.63 12.96
N MET A 222 15.76 4.98 11.85
CA MET A 222 15.16 4.80 10.52
C MET A 222 16.18 4.70 9.38
N PRO A 223 15.82 4.00 8.28
CA PRO A 223 16.65 3.88 7.08
C PRO A 223 17.17 5.19 6.47
N PRO A 224 16.37 6.27 6.31
CA PRO A 224 16.88 7.51 5.71
C PRO A 224 17.94 8.20 6.58
N SER A 225 17.78 8.14 7.90
CA SER A 225 18.78 8.64 8.85
C SER A 225 20.06 7.82 8.78
N LEU A 226 19.97 6.48 8.73
CA LEU A 226 21.14 5.62 8.55
C LEU A 226 21.86 5.91 7.22
N GLY A 227 21.13 6.08 6.12
CA GLY A 227 21.72 6.47 4.84
C GLY A 227 22.45 7.81 4.93
N SER A 228 21.85 8.80 5.61
CA SER A 228 22.46 10.12 5.82
C SER A 228 23.69 10.06 6.72
N HIS A 229 23.67 9.21 7.75
CA HIS A 229 24.82 8.96 8.64
C HIS A 229 25.99 8.34 7.86
N LEU A 230 25.73 7.30 7.07
CA LEU A 230 26.75 6.66 6.22
C LEU A 230 27.37 7.67 5.24
N MET A 231 26.55 8.55 4.65
CA MET A 231 27.04 9.58 3.74
C MET A 231 27.86 10.67 4.45
N ARG A 232 27.48 11.12 5.64
CA ARG A 232 28.11 12.29 6.30
C ARG A 232 29.27 11.92 7.21
N ILE A 233 29.16 10.82 7.95
CA ILE A 233 30.15 10.41 8.94
C ILE A 233 31.22 9.51 8.32
N HIS A 234 30.81 8.62 7.41
CA HIS A 234 31.73 7.68 6.75
C HIS A 234 32.07 8.05 5.31
N VAL A 235 31.51 9.15 4.79
CA VAL A 235 31.68 9.59 3.38
C VAL A 235 31.39 8.45 2.40
N LEU A 236 30.46 7.58 2.77
CA LEU A 236 30.20 6.32 2.07
C LEU A 236 28.81 6.36 1.41
N PRO A 237 28.70 6.88 0.18
CA PRO A 237 27.45 6.80 -0.57
C PRO A 237 27.13 5.33 -0.89
N SER A 238 25.84 4.98 -1.03
CA SER A 238 25.43 3.59 -1.30
C SER A 238 26.02 2.96 -2.57
N ALA A 239 26.53 3.78 -3.49
CA ALA A 239 27.22 3.31 -4.70
C ALA A 239 28.69 2.89 -4.44
N SER A 240 29.30 3.38 -3.36
CA SER A 240 30.70 3.09 -2.99
C SER A 240 30.83 2.03 -1.90
N MET A 241 29.71 1.47 -1.43
CA MET A 241 29.71 0.39 -0.43
C MET A 241 30.35 -0.87 -0.97
N THR A 242 31.05 -1.60 -0.11
CA THR A 242 31.63 -2.90 -0.46
C THR A 242 30.55 -3.95 -0.73
N SER A 243 31.01 -5.08 -1.27
CA SER A 243 30.22 -6.26 -1.57
C SER A 243 29.47 -6.79 -0.34
N GLN A 244 30.07 -6.66 0.86
CA GLN A 244 29.52 -7.07 2.16
C GLN A 244 28.62 -6.01 2.82
N GLN A 245 28.99 -4.73 2.76
CA GLN A 245 28.27 -3.64 3.43
C GLN A 245 26.86 -3.41 2.85
N TYR A 246 26.73 -3.54 1.52
CA TYR A 246 25.44 -3.27 0.87
C TYR A 246 24.34 -4.30 1.21
N PRO A 247 24.59 -5.62 1.12
CA PRO A 247 23.63 -6.62 1.58
C PRO A 247 23.24 -6.44 3.05
N ALA A 248 24.21 -6.14 3.93
CA ALA A 248 23.94 -5.87 5.34
C ALA A 248 22.97 -4.68 5.51
N LEU A 249 23.21 -3.56 4.80
CA LEU A 249 22.31 -2.41 4.81
C LEU A 249 20.90 -2.76 4.28
N LYS A 250 20.81 -3.62 3.27
CA LYS A 250 19.51 -4.07 2.74
C LYS A 250 18.75 -4.94 3.73
N GLU A 251 19.44 -5.82 4.45
CA GLU A 251 18.83 -6.66 5.47
C GLU A 251 18.34 -5.81 6.65
N ILE A 252 19.12 -4.82 7.11
CA ILE A 252 18.68 -3.85 8.13
C ILE A 252 17.41 -3.13 7.70
N ASN A 253 17.37 -2.62 6.46
CA ASN A 253 16.18 -1.94 5.92
C ASN A 253 14.97 -2.87 5.88
N LYS A 254 15.15 -4.11 5.44
CA LYS A 254 14.08 -5.11 5.37
C LYS A 254 13.55 -5.46 6.76
N GLN A 255 14.43 -5.63 7.74
CA GLN A 255 14.06 -5.87 9.14
C GLN A 255 13.30 -4.68 9.73
N PHE A 256 13.77 -3.45 9.48
CA PHE A 256 13.07 -2.23 9.86
C PHE A 256 11.64 -2.22 9.30
N TYR A 257 11.47 -2.37 7.99
CA TYR A 257 10.13 -2.31 7.38
C TYR A 257 9.23 -3.44 7.87
N LYS A 258 9.77 -4.65 8.09
CA LYS A 258 9.01 -5.76 8.66
C LYS A 258 8.51 -5.43 10.06
N LYS A 259 9.36 -4.85 10.92
CA LYS A 259 8.98 -4.41 12.27
C LYS A 259 7.97 -3.26 12.22
N ALA A 260 8.23 -2.22 11.43
CA ALA A 260 7.36 -1.06 11.30
C ALA A 260 5.96 -1.42 10.77
N GLU A 261 5.86 -2.37 9.82
CA GLU A 261 4.57 -2.81 9.27
C GLU A 261 3.67 -3.45 10.35
N ALA A 262 4.24 -4.12 11.36
CA ALA A 262 3.48 -4.68 12.47
C ALA A 262 2.74 -3.59 13.29
N PHE A 263 3.29 -2.37 13.33
CA PHE A 263 2.70 -1.24 14.03
C PHE A 263 1.82 -0.36 13.14
N ARG A 264 1.72 -0.65 11.83
CA ARG A 264 0.98 0.19 10.89
C ARG A 264 -0.47 0.39 11.31
N LYS A 265 -1.15 -0.67 11.75
CA LYS A 265 -2.55 -0.58 12.22
C LYS A 265 -2.72 0.20 13.51
N LYS A 266 -1.67 0.35 14.33
CA LYS A 266 -1.68 1.14 15.57
C LYS A 266 -1.64 2.64 15.27
N TYR A 267 -0.77 3.04 14.35
CA TYR A 267 -0.54 4.47 14.05
C TYR A 267 -1.36 5.00 12.88
N PHE A 268 -1.63 4.15 11.90
CA PHE A 268 -2.31 4.46 10.65
C PHE A 268 -3.42 3.44 10.33
N PRO A 269 -4.40 3.23 11.22
CA PRO A 269 -5.56 2.41 10.89
C PRO A 269 -6.39 3.07 9.79
N PRO A 270 -7.29 2.33 9.11
CA PRO A 270 -8.12 2.89 8.04
C PRO A 270 -8.85 4.20 8.40
N GLU A 271 -9.29 4.36 9.63
CA GLU A 271 -9.98 5.55 10.17
C GLU A 271 -9.10 6.80 10.19
N SER A 272 -7.79 6.62 10.08
CA SER A 272 -6.81 7.71 10.02
C SER A 272 -6.54 8.19 8.59
N PHE A 273 -7.08 7.51 7.59
CA PHE A 273 -7.08 7.98 6.21
C PHE A 273 -7.95 9.23 6.11
N ILE A 274 -7.37 10.34 5.65
CA ILE A 274 -8.08 11.62 5.49
C ILE A 274 -8.70 11.70 4.10
N GLY A 275 -7.92 11.33 3.08
CA GLY A 275 -8.31 11.54 1.69
C GLY A 275 -7.12 11.43 0.75
N PHE A 276 -7.29 11.96 -0.46
CA PHE A 276 -6.24 12.04 -1.46
C PHE A 276 -5.79 13.48 -1.63
N ASP A 277 -4.52 13.68 -1.99
CA ASP A 277 -4.02 14.98 -2.41
C ASP A 277 -4.59 15.32 -3.78
N ASP A 278 -5.27 16.47 -3.90
CA ASP A 278 -5.81 16.99 -5.17
C ASP A 278 -4.72 17.17 -6.23
N ARG A 279 -3.47 17.31 -5.78
CA ARG A 279 -2.31 17.22 -6.65
C ARG A 279 -2.16 15.79 -7.11
N LYS A 280 -2.74 15.48 -8.27
CA LYS A 280 -2.30 14.37 -9.11
C LYS A 280 -0.78 14.41 -9.16
N LEU A 281 -0.14 13.25 -9.12
CA LEU A 281 1.26 13.13 -9.51
C LEU A 281 1.35 13.63 -10.95
N ARG A 282 1.56 14.93 -11.11
CA ARG A 282 2.23 15.45 -12.29
C ARG A 282 3.57 14.78 -12.22
N ASN A 283 3.74 13.78 -13.05
CA ASN A 283 5.05 13.30 -13.36
C ASN A 283 5.68 14.49 -14.09
N THR A 284 6.30 15.40 -13.34
CA THR A 284 6.68 16.74 -13.81
C THR A 284 7.62 16.65 -15.01
N ALA A 285 8.33 15.53 -15.19
CA ALA A 285 9.07 15.26 -16.41
C ALA A 285 8.16 14.97 -17.63
N ARG A 286 6.99 14.35 -17.44
CA ARG A 286 6.06 13.98 -18.52
C ARG A 286 5.36 15.18 -19.15
N ASP A 287 4.94 16.14 -18.32
CA ASP A 287 4.08 17.24 -18.79
C ASP A 287 4.91 18.34 -19.48
N PHE A 288 6.13 18.55 -19.00
CA PHE A 288 6.98 19.66 -19.42
C PHE A 288 8.00 19.29 -20.52
N GLU A 289 8.34 18.02 -20.73
CA GLU A 289 9.22 17.64 -21.85
C GLU A 289 8.41 17.42 -23.13
N ASP A 290 8.97 17.78 -24.29
CA ASP A 290 8.42 17.39 -25.57
C ASP A 290 8.35 15.87 -25.67
N ALA A 291 7.28 15.35 -26.27
CA ALA A 291 7.16 13.94 -26.56
C ALA A 291 7.98 13.54 -27.78
N GLN A 292 8.34 14.49 -28.66
CA GLN A 292 9.07 14.25 -29.89
C GLN A 292 10.58 14.44 -29.71
N CYS A 293 11.36 13.47 -30.20
CA CYS A 293 12.81 13.58 -30.21
C CYS A 293 13.26 14.61 -31.24
N LYS A 294 14.02 15.63 -30.83
CA LYS A 294 14.56 16.68 -31.69
C LYS A 294 15.47 16.14 -32.80
N GLN A 295 16.20 15.06 -32.54
CA GLN A 295 17.18 14.53 -33.49
C GLN A 295 16.54 13.67 -34.60
N CYS A 296 15.52 12.87 -34.28
CA CYS A 296 14.96 11.91 -35.25
C CYS A 296 13.44 11.97 -35.41
N GLY A 297 12.76 12.89 -34.72
CA GLY A 297 11.31 13.07 -34.82
C GLY A 297 10.47 11.98 -34.18
N LYS A 298 11.07 10.96 -33.54
CA LYS A 298 10.32 9.86 -32.92
C LYS A 298 9.56 10.33 -31.66
N ILE A 299 8.27 10.00 -31.59
CA ILE A 299 7.42 10.31 -30.44
C ILE A 299 7.55 9.23 -29.37
N SER A 300 7.78 9.64 -28.13
CA SER A 300 7.93 8.79 -26.94
C SER A 300 7.02 9.28 -25.81
N SER A 301 5.99 8.48 -25.50
CA SER A 301 4.86 8.87 -24.65
C SER A 301 5.12 8.88 -23.14
N ASN A 302 6.26 8.34 -22.70
CA ASN A 302 6.65 8.32 -21.30
C ASN A 302 8.17 8.49 -21.14
N GLU A 303 8.57 8.94 -19.96
CA GLU A 303 9.96 9.26 -19.61
C GLU A 303 10.90 8.05 -19.79
N MET A 304 10.46 6.84 -19.43
CA MET A 304 11.29 5.64 -19.59
C MET A 304 11.55 5.31 -21.07
N ALA A 305 10.54 5.48 -21.93
CA ALA A 305 10.67 5.32 -23.37
C ALA A 305 11.60 6.39 -23.96
N ARG A 306 11.50 7.65 -23.50
CA ARG A 306 12.42 8.73 -23.88
C ARG A 306 13.86 8.39 -23.50
N ARG A 307 14.11 8.02 -22.25
CA ARG A 307 15.43 7.61 -21.76
C ARG A 307 16.03 6.45 -22.55
N ARG A 308 15.24 5.41 -22.84
CA ARG A 308 15.67 4.29 -23.69
C ARG A 308 16.00 4.76 -25.11
N HIS A 309 15.15 5.61 -25.67
CA HIS A 309 15.37 6.16 -27.00
C HIS A 309 16.66 6.99 -27.09
N VAL A 310 16.95 7.81 -26.07
CA VAL A 310 18.22 8.55 -25.98
C VAL A 310 19.41 7.61 -25.84
N ALA A 311 19.29 6.54 -25.04
CA ALA A 311 20.34 5.53 -24.94
C ALA A 311 20.69 4.89 -26.29
N ASP A 312 19.68 4.66 -27.15
CA ASP A 312 19.89 4.14 -28.50
C ASP A 312 20.70 5.13 -29.36
N HIS A 313 20.39 6.43 -29.29
CA HIS A 313 21.14 7.48 -30.00
C HIS A 313 22.60 7.56 -29.55
N LEU A 314 22.83 7.48 -28.24
CA LEU A 314 24.15 7.53 -27.62
C LEU A 314 24.92 6.20 -27.74
N LYS A 315 24.29 5.14 -28.28
CA LYS A 315 24.83 3.77 -28.35
C LYS A 315 25.33 3.28 -26.98
N LEU A 316 24.67 3.68 -25.89
CA LEU A 316 25.07 3.30 -24.53
C LEU A 316 24.84 1.80 -24.33
N SER A 317 25.94 1.06 -24.20
CA SER A 317 25.91 -0.38 -23.94
C SER A 317 27.00 -0.76 -22.95
N TYR A 318 26.69 -1.70 -22.06
CA TYR A 318 27.59 -2.19 -21.03
C TYR A 318 27.75 -3.70 -21.16
N LYS A 319 28.95 -4.22 -20.88
CA LYS A 319 29.22 -5.65 -20.89
C LYS A 319 28.42 -6.38 -19.80
N CYS A 320 28.08 -7.64 -20.08
CA CYS A 320 27.54 -8.56 -19.09
C CYS A 320 28.50 -8.70 -17.90
N VAL A 321 27.95 -8.86 -16.69
CA VAL A 321 28.75 -8.98 -15.45
C VAL A 321 29.27 -10.40 -15.22
N PHE A 322 28.82 -11.38 -16.01
CA PHE A 322 29.29 -12.76 -15.96
C PHE A 322 30.57 -12.92 -16.78
N GLU A 323 31.58 -13.53 -16.18
CA GLU A 323 32.85 -13.81 -16.85
C GLU A 323 32.66 -14.68 -18.09
N GLY A 324 33.39 -14.35 -19.17
CA GLY A 324 33.27 -15.03 -20.46
C GLY A 324 32.01 -14.68 -21.28
N CYS A 325 31.17 -13.75 -20.83
CA CYS A 325 30.00 -13.31 -21.60
C CYS A 325 30.23 -11.97 -22.30
N ASP A 326 30.36 -12.00 -23.63
CA ASP A 326 30.57 -10.80 -24.45
C ASP A 326 29.30 -9.99 -24.78
N TYR A 327 28.15 -10.39 -24.23
CA TYR A 327 26.90 -9.68 -24.47
C TYR A 327 26.97 -8.25 -23.93
N LYS A 328 26.58 -7.27 -24.76
CA LYS A 328 26.51 -5.85 -24.39
C LYS A 328 25.10 -5.31 -24.58
N ALA A 329 24.57 -4.65 -23.55
CA ALA A 329 23.27 -3.98 -23.65
C ALA A 329 23.09 -2.88 -22.59
N GLU A 330 21.97 -2.17 -22.68
CA GLU A 330 21.51 -1.27 -21.61
C GLU A 330 21.13 -2.06 -20.33
N PRO A 331 21.15 -1.44 -19.13
CA PRO A 331 20.96 -2.17 -17.88
C PRO A 331 19.65 -2.97 -17.76
N ASN A 332 18.57 -2.48 -18.39
CA ASN A 332 17.28 -3.18 -18.41
C ASN A 332 17.33 -4.47 -19.24
N ARG A 333 18.03 -4.44 -20.39
CA ARG A 333 18.23 -5.62 -21.23
C ARG A 333 19.24 -6.59 -20.61
N LEU A 334 20.26 -6.09 -19.92
CA LEU A 334 21.17 -6.92 -19.14
C LEU A 334 20.41 -7.72 -18.07
N SER A 335 19.45 -7.12 -17.39
CA SER A 335 18.61 -7.82 -16.40
C SER A 335 17.85 -9.01 -16.99
N ALA A 336 17.24 -8.82 -18.16
CA ALA A 336 16.55 -9.90 -18.88
C ALA A 336 17.54 -10.95 -19.40
N HIS A 337 18.70 -10.51 -19.87
CA HIS A 337 19.78 -11.38 -20.32
C HIS A 337 20.32 -12.28 -19.20
N PHE A 338 20.50 -11.76 -17.97
CA PHE A 338 20.92 -12.57 -16.81
C PHE A 338 19.94 -13.73 -16.57
N ASN A 339 18.64 -13.45 -16.62
CA ASN A 339 17.62 -14.48 -16.43
C ASN A 339 17.58 -15.50 -17.57
N ASN A 340 17.73 -15.05 -18.82
CA ASN A 340 17.56 -15.91 -19.99
C ASN A 340 18.82 -16.74 -20.33
N LYS A 341 20.01 -16.14 -20.19
CA LYS A 341 21.28 -16.77 -20.59
C LYS A 341 22.00 -17.42 -19.42
N HIS A 342 21.90 -16.83 -18.22
CA HIS A 342 22.59 -17.30 -17.02
C HIS A 342 21.63 -17.89 -15.99
N SER A 343 20.33 -17.97 -16.29
CA SER A 343 19.30 -18.49 -15.37
C SER A 343 19.34 -17.84 -13.97
N THR A 344 19.81 -16.60 -13.89
CA THR A 344 20.09 -15.90 -12.63
C THR A 344 19.30 -14.60 -12.58
N LYS A 345 18.57 -14.36 -11.49
CA LYS A 345 17.88 -13.09 -11.27
C LYS A 345 18.85 -12.10 -10.63
N ILE A 346 18.55 -10.80 -10.75
CA ILE A 346 19.39 -9.74 -10.12
C ILE A 346 19.60 -9.97 -8.62
N GLY A 347 18.58 -10.51 -7.92
CA GLY A 347 18.66 -10.80 -6.49
C GLY A 347 19.54 -12.00 -6.13
N ASP A 348 19.85 -12.85 -7.11
CA ASP A 348 20.64 -14.07 -6.97
C ASP A 348 22.07 -13.89 -7.51
N LEU A 349 22.41 -12.68 -7.99
CA LEU A 349 23.78 -12.34 -8.39
C LEU A 349 24.70 -12.42 -7.17
N ASN A 350 25.92 -12.93 -7.36
CA ASN A 350 26.94 -12.86 -6.32
C ASN A 350 27.31 -11.38 -6.05
N GLU A 351 28.01 -11.14 -4.95
CA GLU A 351 28.23 -9.77 -4.48
C GLU A 351 29.02 -8.91 -5.49
N GLU A 352 30.01 -9.49 -6.18
CA GLU A 352 30.83 -8.80 -7.19
C GLU A 352 30.01 -8.45 -8.44
N GLN A 353 29.24 -9.39 -8.96
CA GLN A 353 28.34 -9.19 -10.10
C GLN A 353 27.28 -8.14 -9.81
N LEU A 354 26.68 -8.20 -8.62
CA LEU A 354 25.68 -7.25 -8.17
C LEU A 354 26.27 -5.84 -8.04
N PHE A 355 27.50 -5.72 -7.55
CA PHE A 355 28.22 -4.45 -7.47
C PHE A 355 28.49 -3.86 -8.87
N LYS A 356 29.09 -4.63 -9.78
CA LYS A 356 29.33 -4.20 -11.18
C LYS A 356 28.03 -3.77 -11.87
N PHE A 357 26.96 -4.53 -11.70
CA PHE A 357 25.66 -4.19 -12.28
C PHE A 357 25.07 -2.88 -11.75
N LYS A 358 25.30 -2.55 -10.47
CA LYS A 358 24.89 -1.26 -9.91
C LYS A 358 25.70 -0.11 -10.48
N GLN A 359 27.03 -0.26 -10.61
CA GLN A 359 27.87 0.76 -11.24
C GLN A 359 27.38 1.05 -12.66
N ILE A 360 27.07 0.00 -13.43
CA ILE A 360 26.46 0.11 -14.76
C ILE A 360 25.16 0.95 -14.71
N LYS A 361 24.26 0.70 -13.74
CA LYS A 361 23.01 1.46 -13.59
C LYS A 361 23.23 2.93 -13.20
N VAL A 362 24.19 3.20 -12.32
CA VAL A 362 24.54 4.56 -11.89
C VAL A 362 25.10 5.34 -13.08
N ASN A 363 26.12 4.80 -13.75
CA ASN A 363 26.74 5.42 -14.92
C ASN A 363 25.73 5.67 -16.05
N PHE A 364 24.84 4.71 -16.30
CA PHE A 364 23.75 4.86 -17.28
C PHE A 364 22.79 5.99 -16.90
N GLY A 365 22.38 6.07 -15.63
CA GLY A 365 21.49 7.12 -15.14
C GLY A 365 22.10 8.52 -15.21
N GLU A 366 23.39 8.65 -14.89
CA GLU A 366 24.12 9.92 -14.98
C GLU A 366 24.26 10.41 -16.42
N ASN A 367 24.66 9.53 -17.33
CA ASN A 367 24.78 9.85 -18.76
C ASN A 367 23.42 10.29 -19.33
N LEU A 368 22.35 9.56 -19.02
CA LEU A 368 21.01 9.93 -19.49
C LEU A 368 20.51 11.24 -18.88
N ARG A 369 20.77 11.52 -17.60
CA ARG A 369 20.32 12.78 -16.98
C ARG A 369 20.95 14.01 -17.66
N LYS A 370 22.20 13.89 -18.11
CA LYS A 370 22.90 14.94 -18.85
C LYS A 370 22.33 15.11 -20.26
N GLU A 371 22.12 14.02 -20.97
CA GLU A 371 21.81 14.06 -22.41
C GLU A 371 20.33 14.16 -22.75
N VAL A 372 19.40 13.66 -21.92
CA VAL A 372 17.98 13.54 -22.30
C VAL A 372 17.37 14.88 -22.74
N ARG A 373 17.77 16.00 -22.13
CA ARG A 373 17.30 17.34 -22.46
C ARG A 373 17.72 17.81 -23.86
N ASN A 374 18.83 17.29 -24.40
CA ASN A 374 19.29 17.61 -25.75
C ASN A 374 18.40 16.98 -26.82
N TYR A 375 17.76 15.85 -26.49
CA TYR A 375 16.88 15.10 -27.38
C TYR A 375 15.41 15.45 -27.17
N PHE A 376 15.01 15.72 -25.93
CA PHE A 376 13.63 16.05 -25.54
C PHE A 376 13.67 17.36 -24.76
N PRO A 377 13.66 18.51 -25.44
CA PRO A 377 13.68 19.80 -24.76
C PRO A 377 12.42 19.98 -23.91
N TYR A 378 12.50 20.85 -22.92
CA TYR A 378 11.27 21.32 -22.28
C TYR A 378 10.43 22.06 -23.32
N LYS A 379 9.11 21.85 -23.29
CA LYS A 379 8.16 22.72 -23.95
C LYS A 379 8.42 24.10 -23.38
N THR A 380 9.06 24.97 -24.16
CA THR A 380 9.05 26.40 -23.88
C THR A 380 7.59 26.76 -23.78
N GLU A 381 7.16 27.24 -22.61
CA GLU A 381 5.78 27.64 -22.40
C GLU A 381 5.38 28.57 -23.56
N VAL A 382 4.17 28.33 -24.04
CA VAL A 382 3.55 29.00 -25.19
C VAL A 382 3.88 30.50 -25.16
N PRO A 383 4.22 31.13 -26.30
CA PRO A 383 4.46 32.57 -26.35
C PRO A 383 3.38 33.33 -25.59
N GLU A 384 3.78 34.30 -24.75
CA GLU A 384 2.89 35.16 -23.96
C GLU A 384 1.91 36.01 -24.82
N ASP A 385 1.95 35.85 -26.15
CA ASP A 385 1.23 36.62 -27.16
C ASP A 385 -0.24 36.19 -27.33
N GLY A 386 -0.97 36.06 -26.22
CA GLY A 386 -2.40 35.73 -26.23
C GLY A 386 -3.20 36.19 -25.01
N ILE A 387 -2.59 36.98 -24.10
CA ILE A 387 -3.31 37.68 -23.02
C ILE A 387 -3.35 39.17 -23.37
N PHE A 388 -3.93 39.52 -24.53
CA PHE A 388 -4.42 40.88 -24.76
C PHE A 388 -5.66 40.83 -25.65
N CYS A 389 -6.80 41.06 -24.97
CA CYS A 389 -8.07 41.69 -25.37
C CYS A 389 -9.28 40.84 -25.01
#